data_AF-I0GVU0-F1
#
_entry.id   AF-I0GVU0-F1
#
_cell.length_a   1.000
_cell.length_b   1.000
_cell.length_c   1.000
_cell.angle_alpha   90.00
_cell.angle_beta   90.00
_cell.angle_gamma   90.00
#
_symmetry.space_group_name_H-M   'P 1'
#
loop_
_entity.id
_entity.type
_entity.pdbx_description
1 polymer ?
#
loop_
_entity_poly.entity_id
_entity_poly.type
_entity_poly.pdbx_seq_one_letter_code
_entity_poly.pdbx_strand_id
1 'polypeptide(L)' 'MNMPILSYADEIKSAVMVLHGEKAHSRYFGEDAFKKLKGDNKELVIVPGASHIDLYDNKAKIPFDKLAAVTENL' A
#
# COMPACT_ATOMS: atom_id res chain seq x y z
N MET A 1 7.36 23.16 -6.55
CA MET A 1 7.07 22.29 -5.39
C MET A 1 8.20 22.45 -4.40
N ASN A 2 7.91 22.92 -3.18
CA ASN A 2 8.95 23.20 -2.18
C ASN A 2 9.45 21.95 -1.44
N MET A 3 8.75 20.81 -1.57
CA MET A 3 9.22 19.51 -1.11
C MET A 3 8.75 18.41 -2.10
N PRO A 4 9.63 17.53 -2.59
CA PRO A 4 9.22 16.41 -3.43
C PRO A 4 8.49 15.33 -2.61
N ILE A 5 7.48 14.72 -3.21
CA ILE A 5 6.72 13.62 -2.59
C ILE A 5 7.62 12.37 -2.48
N LEU A 6 7.55 11.68 -1.34
CA LEU A 6 8.32 10.46 -0.99
C LEU A 6 9.84 10.65 -0.84
N SER A 7 10.34 11.89 -0.69
CA SER A 7 11.78 12.15 -0.52
C SER A 7 12.42 11.45 0.68
N TYR A 8 11.65 11.19 1.74
CA TYR A 8 12.11 10.57 2.99
C TYR A 8 11.35 9.28 3.31
N ALA A 9 10.75 8.64 2.30
CA ALA A 9 9.99 7.41 2.51
C ALA A 9 10.86 6.28 3.08
N ASP A 10 12.16 6.30 2.82
CA ASP A 10 13.11 5.33 3.33
C ASP A 10 13.49 5.52 4.81
N GLU A 11 13.08 6.62 5.42
CA GLU A 11 13.28 6.89 6.86
C GLU A 11 12.14 6.33 7.74
N ILE A 12 11.06 5.81 7.13
CA ILE A 12 9.91 5.26 7.87
C ILE A 12 10.32 3.98 8.59
N LYS A 13 10.27 4.02 9.92
CA LYS A 13 10.61 2.88 10.81
C LYS A 13 9.40 2.08 11.30
N SER A 14 8.21 2.67 11.28
CA SER A 14 6.96 2.00 11.66
C SER A 14 6.51 1.02 10.57
N ALA A 15 5.65 0.07 10.91
CA ALA A 15 5.09 -0.86 9.92
C ALA A 15 4.38 -0.10 8.78
N VAL A 16 4.60 -0.53 7.53
CA VAL A 16 3.99 0.06 6.34
C VAL A 16 3.33 -1.02 5.50
N MET A 17 2.05 -0.83 5.17
CA MET A 17 1.35 -1.62 4.16
C MET A 17 1.01 -0.75 2.96
N VAL A 18 1.40 -1.19 1.77
CA VAL A 18 0.98 -0.60 0.50
C VAL A 18 -0.03 -1.55 -0.14
N LEU A 19 -1.27 -1.11 -0.31
CA LEU A 19 -2.37 -1.91 -0.87
C LEU A 19 -2.74 -1.41 -2.27
N HIS A 20 -2.80 -2.31 -3.25
CA HIS A 20 -3.31 -1.99 -4.59
C HIS A 20 -4.08 -3.15 -5.23
N GLY A 21 -5.01 -2.83 -6.12
CA GLY A 21 -5.64 -3.82 -6.98
C GLY A 21 -4.73 -4.27 -8.12
N GLU A 22 -4.75 -5.56 -8.45
CA GLU A 22 -3.93 -6.15 -9.53
C GLU A 22 -4.12 -5.46 -10.88
N LYS A 23 -5.38 -5.09 -11.20
CA LYS A 23 -5.81 -4.44 -12.45
C LYS A 23 -5.93 -2.92 -12.33
N ALA A 24 -5.49 -2.34 -11.21
CA ALA A 24 -5.54 -0.89 -11.04
C ALA A 24 -4.50 -0.22 -11.94
N HIS A 25 -4.92 0.73 -12.79
CA HIS A 25 -3.99 1.57 -13.56
C HIS A 25 -3.01 2.30 -12.64
N SER A 26 -3.43 2.65 -11.43
CA SER A 26 -2.63 3.32 -10.40
C SER A 26 -1.64 2.41 -9.66
N ARG A 27 -1.62 1.08 -9.91
CA ARG A 27 -0.76 0.11 -9.19
C ARG A 27 0.71 0.50 -9.17
N TYR A 28 1.24 1.04 -10.27
CA TYR A 28 2.65 1.41 -10.37
C TYR A 28 3.05 2.48 -9.35
N PHE A 29 2.12 3.37 -8.94
CA PHE A 29 2.40 4.35 -7.89
C PHE A 29 2.70 3.66 -6.55
N GLY A 30 1.92 2.65 -6.20
CA GLY A 30 2.15 1.85 -5.00
C GLY A 30 3.44 1.03 -5.08
N GLU A 31 3.73 0.40 -6.23
CA GLU A 31 4.98 -0.34 -6.41
C GLU A 31 6.22 0.55 -6.31
N ASP A 32 6.17 1.75 -6.89
CA ASP A 32 7.29 2.69 -6.83
C ASP A 32 7.45 3.30 -5.43
N ALA A 33 6.35 3.57 -4.72
CA ALA A 33 6.41 3.93 -3.31
C ALA A 33 7.01 2.80 -2.48
N PHE A 34 6.58 1.56 -2.70
CA PHE A 34 7.10 0.39 -2.01
C PHE A 34 8.60 0.22 -2.27
N LYS A 35 9.10 0.37 -3.50
CA LYS A 35 10.55 0.29 -3.80
C LYS A 35 11.38 1.31 -3.03
N LYS A 36 10.82 2.49 -2.70
CA LYS A 36 11.53 3.53 -1.92
C LYS A 36 11.62 3.21 -0.43
N LEU A 37 10.66 2.48 0.13
CA LEU A 37 10.68 2.08 1.54
C LEU A 37 11.87 1.13 1.82
N LYS A 38 12.45 1.21 3.01
CA LYS A 38 13.50 0.28 3.50
C LYS A 38 12.98 -0.53 4.70
N GLY A 39 13.76 -1.54 5.10
CA GLY A 39 13.43 -2.44 6.21
C GLY A 39 12.57 -3.64 5.80
N ASP A 40 12.33 -4.53 6.76
CA ASP A 40 11.47 -5.72 6.68
C ASP A 40 10.06 -5.46 7.24
N ASN A 41 9.83 -4.30 7.86
CA ASN A 41 8.57 -3.78 8.36
C ASN A 41 7.63 -3.26 7.27
N LYS A 42 7.68 -3.81 6.06
CA LYS A 42 6.91 -3.35 4.89
C LYS A 42 6.28 -4.51 4.12
N GLU A 43 5.01 -4.36 3.77
CA GLU A 43 4.27 -5.32 2.95
C GLU A 43 3.64 -4.63 1.73
N LEU A 44 3.72 -5.29 0.56
CA LEU A 44 2.97 -4.92 -0.63
C LEU A 44 1.84 -5.94 -0.82
N VAL A 45 0.59 -5.48 -0.68
CA VAL A 45 -0.60 -6.32 -0.85
C VAL A 45 -1.23 -6.02 -2.19
N ILE A 46 -1.23 -7.03 -3.07
CA ILE A 46 -1.90 -6.97 -4.37
C ILE A 46 -3.19 -7.78 -4.33
N VAL A 47 -4.33 -7.12 -4.52
CA VAL A 47 -5.65 -7.76 -4.52
C VAL A 47 -5.98 -8.30 -5.91
N PRO A 48 -6.06 -9.63 -6.10
CA PRO A 48 -6.29 -10.22 -7.41
C PRO A 48 -7.59 -9.74 -8.05
N GLY A 49 -7.54 -9.40 -9.34
CA GLY A 49 -8.70 -8.97 -10.13
C GLY A 49 -9.32 -7.60 -9.74
N ALA A 50 -8.82 -6.92 -8.70
CA ALA A 50 -9.33 -5.61 -8.30
C ALA A 50 -8.77 -4.47 -9.16
N SER A 51 -9.64 -3.55 -9.55
CA SER A 51 -9.30 -2.27 -10.18
C SER A 51 -9.08 -1.18 -9.13
N HIS A 52 -8.85 0.06 -9.56
CA HIS A 52 -8.62 1.18 -8.65
C HIS A 52 -9.84 1.49 -7.77
N ILE A 53 -11.04 1.55 -8.35
CA ILE A 53 -12.26 1.93 -7.62
C ILE A 53 -12.84 0.78 -6.80
N ASP A 54 -12.47 -0.47 -7.11
CA ASP A 54 -12.92 -1.64 -6.34
C ASP A 54 -12.49 -1.57 -4.87
N LEU A 55 -11.39 -0.87 -4.55
CA LEU A 55 -10.92 -0.73 -3.18
C LEU A 55 -11.55 0.46 -2.44
N TYR A 56 -12.54 1.15 -3.02
CA TYR A 56 -13.24 2.27 -2.39
C TYR A 56 -14.43 1.80 -1.55
N ASP A 57 -15.25 0.90 -2.08
CA ASP A 57 -16.53 0.51 -1.47
C ASP A 57 -16.90 -0.98 -1.62
N ASN A 58 -16.15 -1.74 -2.44
CA ASN A 58 -16.45 -3.15 -2.64
C ASN A 58 -15.90 -4.00 -1.49
N LYS A 59 -16.75 -4.24 -0.49
CA LYS A 59 -16.41 -5.03 0.71
C LYS A 59 -15.91 -6.45 0.41
N ALA A 60 -16.27 -7.02 -0.75
CA ALA A 60 -15.79 -8.34 -1.14
C ALA A 60 -14.35 -8.33 -1.68
N LYS A 61 -13.84 -7.17 -2.08
CA LYS A 61 -12.47 -7.00 -2.59
C LYS A 61 -11.53 -6.32 -1.60
N ILE A 62 -12.04 -5.50 -0.69
CA ILE A 62 -11.22 -4.86 0.35
C ILE A 62 -10.77 -5.91 1.38
N PRO A 63 -9.47 -6.16 1.57
CA PRO A 63 -8.98 -7.17 2.49
C PRO A 63 -8.94 -6.63 3.93
N PHE A 64 -10.11 -6.45 4.55
CA PHE A 64 -10.25 -5.86 5.89
C PHE A 64 -9.44 -6.60 6.96
N ASP A 65 -9.37 -7.93 6.90
CA ASP A 65 -8.61 -8.73 7.87
C ASP A 65 -7.11 -8.39 7.83
N LYS A 66 -6.54 -8.18 6.63
CA LYS A 66 -5.15 -7.74 6.48
C LYS A 66 -4.94 -6.32 6.99
N LEU A 67 -5.90 -5.43 6.73
CA LEU A 67 -5.84 -4.04 7.20
C LEU A 67 -5.87 -3.97 8.73
N ALA A 68 -6.72 -4.76 9.39
CA ALA A 68 -6.78 -4.84 10.85
C ALA A 68 -5.46 -5.38 11.43
N ALA A 69 -4.93 -6.47 10.86
CA ALA A 69 -3.69 -7.08 11.34
C ALA A 69 -2.48 -6.14 11.32
N VAL A 70 -2.37 -5.22 10.36
CA VAL A 70 -1.24 -4.27 10.35
C VAL A 70 -1.32 -3.27 11.51
N THR A 71 -2.54 -2.93 11.95
CA THR A 71 -2.75 -1.97 13.05
C THR A 71 -2.59 -2.60 14.43
N GLU A 72 -2.80 -3.91 14.55
CA GLU A 72 -2.61 -4.65 15.82
C GLU A 72 -1.14 -4.96 16.12
N ASN A 73 -0.26 -4.85 15.12
CA ASN A 73 1.19 -5.04 15.24
C ASN A 73 1.96 -3.73 15.44
N LEU A 74 1.26 -2.61 15.68
CA LEU A 74 1.79 -1.29 16.06
C LEU A 74 1.65 -1.07 17.57
#